data_AF-A0A4Q6B6V3-F1
#
_entry.id   AF-A0A4Q6B6V3-F1
#
_cell.length_a   1.000
_cell.length_b   1.000
_cell.length_c   1.000
_cell.angle_alpha   90.00
_cell.angle_beta   90.00
_cell.angle_gamma   90.00
#
_symmetry.space_group_name_H-M   'P 1'
#
loop_
_entity.id
_entity.type
_entity.pdbx_description
1 polymer ?
#
loop_
_entity_poly.entity_id
_entity_poly.type
_entity_poly.pdbx_seq_one_letter_code
_entity_poly.pdbx_strand_id
1 'polypeptide(L)'
;VAWHLDAGDLGSTKRSNGFRTDAGLPSSFYPVRDADYSGSGFDRGHLCPSGDRTRSPEANRATFLFTNVHPQRHEMNAGPWEKLETYERELARSGKELFLVAGGLFAAEPERIGKSPEAARRIAVPTASYKIVVVLERGQRAADVTADTPVLAVSMPNRTDLANRPYQDFLVTIRELEKSSGYDFDTNVSRVVQDAIETRVP
;
A
#
# COMPACT_ATOMS: atom_id res chain seq x y z
N VAL A 1 5.97 0.34 1.46
CA VAL A 1 5.64 0.93 2.79
C VAL A 1 5.02 -0.17 3.64
N ALA A 2 5.44 -0.31 4.90
CA ALA A 2 4.83 -1.24 5.84
C ALA A 2 4.27 -0.47 7.05
N TRP A 3 3.14 -0.91 7.59
CA TRP A 3 2.51 -0.27 8.75
C TRP A 3 1.67 -1.27 9.55
N HIS A 4 1.47 -0.93 10.82
CA HIS A 4 0.51 -1.56 11.70
C HIS A 4 -0.83 -0.82 11.63
N LEU A 5 -1.94 -1.54 11.76
CA LEU A 5 -3.28 -0.97 11.89
C LEU A 5 -4.10 -1.73 12.94
N ASP A 6 -4.57 -1.01 13.94
CA ASP A 6 -5.61 -1.46 14.88
C ASP A 6 -6.66 -0.36 15.12
N ALA A 7 -7.64 -0.63 15.98
CA ALA A 7 -8.63 0.37 16.38
C ALA A 7 -8.02 1.63 17.02
N GLY A 8 -6.83 1.54 17.62
CA GLY A 8 -6.13 2.64 18.26
C GLY A 8 -5.59 3.67 17.27
N ASP A 9 -5.29 3.28 16.03
CA ASP A 9 -4.86 4.18 14.95
C ASP A 9 -6.01 5.01 14.34
N LEU A 10 -7.25 4.61 14.64
CA LEU A 10 -8.47 5.22 14.13
C LEU A 10 -9.05 6.25 15.13
N GLY A 11 -9.60 7.33 14.59
CA GLY A 11 -10.18 8.42 15.38
C GLY A 11 -11.08 9.33 14.54
N SER A 12 -11.32 10.55 15.02
CA SER A 12 -12.21 11.53 14.39
C SER A 12 -11.48 12.62 13.60
N THR A 13 -10.16 12.50 13.43
CA THR A 13 -9.37 13.48 12.68
C THR A 13 -9.84 13.54 11.23
N LYS A 14 -10.12 14.76 10.75
CA LYS A 14 -10.46 15.00 9.35
C LYS A 14 -9.25 14.75 8.46
N ARG A 15 -9.49 14.14 7.29
CA ARG A 15 -8.51 13.95 6.24
C ARG A 15 -7.85 15.30 5.87
N SER A 16 -6.52 15.31 5.84
CA SER A 16 -5.73 16.40 5.28
C SER A 16 -5.87 16.42 3.75
N ASN A 17 -5.43 17.49 3.10
CA ASN A 17 -5.33 17.54 1.63
C ASN A 17 -3.95 18.06 1.19
N GLY A 18 -3.01 18.19 2.13
CA GLY A 18 -1.71 18.83 1.91
C GLY A 18 -0.62 17.85 1.48
N PHE A 19 -0.74 17.33 0.25
CA PHE A 19 0.36 16.58 -0.37
C PHE A 19 1.62 17.43 -0.40
N ARG A 20 2.74 16.86 0.05
CA ARG A 20 4.00 17.61 0.17
C ARG A 20 5.23 16.74 -0.03
N THR A 21 6.28 17.40 -0.46
CA THR A 21 7.62 16.81 -0.54
C THR A 21 8.09 16.35 0.83
N ASP A 22 8.81 15.23 0.86
CA ASP A 22 9.48 14.75 2.06
C ASP A 22 10.85 15.41 2.21
N ALA A 23 10.98 16.26 3.23
CA ALA A 23 12.23 16.95 3.53
C ALA A 23 13.27 16.05 4.22
N GLY A 24 12.92 14.81 4.59
CA GLY A 24 13.83 13.83 5.17
C GLY A 24 14.65 13.05 4.14
N LEU A 25 14.34 13.19 2.84
CA LEU A 25 15.10 12.52 1.78
C LEU A 25 16.50 13.15 1.59
N PRO A 26 17.52 12.35 1.22
CA PRO A 26 18.82 12.89 0.82
C PRO A 26 18.68 13.91 -0.31
N SER A 27 19.49 14.97 -0.28
CA SER A 27 19.40 16.07 -1.26
C SER A 27 19.69 15.66 -2.71
N SER A 28 20.29 14.49 -2.92
CA SER A 28 20.51 13.89 -4.24
C SER A 28 19.24 13.32 -4.88
N PHE A 29 18.17 13.12 -4.10
CA PHE A 29 16.90 12.61 -4.59
C PHE A 29 16.07 13.75 -5.18
N TYR A 30 15.31 13.46 -6.22
CA TYR A 30 14.40 14.45 -6.80
C TYR A 30 13.25 14.73 -5.81
N PRO A 31 13.04 16.00 -5.40
CA PRO A 31 11.98 16.36 -4.48
C PRO A 31 10.64 16.35 -5.20
N VAL A 32 9.91 15.24 -5.16
CA VAL A 32 8.59 15.12 -5.77
C VAL A 32 7.64 16.17 -5.20
N ARG A 33 6.91 16.86 -6.09
CA ARG A 33 5.97 17.93 -5.78
C ARG A 33 4.60 17.63 -6.36
N ASP A 34 3.60 18.34 -5.86
CA ASP A 34 2.22 18.23 -6.34
C ASP A 34 2.10 18.46 -7.86
N ALA A 35 2.86 19.43 -8.37
CA ALA A 35 2.88 19.75 -9.79
C ALA A 35 3.37 18.61 -10.69
N ASP A 36 4.09 17.60 -10.17
CA ASP A 36 4.54 16.45 -10.95
C ASP A 36 3.38 15.50 -11.33
N TYR A 37 2.32 15.47 -10.52
CA TYR A 37 1.12 14.66 -10.80
C TYR A 37 0.07 15.41 -11.62
N SER A 38 0.03 16.75 -11.51
CA SER A 38 -0.98 17.57 -12.18
C SER A 38 -0.94 17.44 -13.70
N GLY A 39 -2.06 16.99 -14.28
CA GLY A 39 -2.20 16.76 -15.73
C GLY A 39 -1.64 15.43 -16.23
N SER A 40 -1.14 14.55 -15.35
CA SER A 40 -0.58 13.25 -15.74
C SER A 40 -1.62 12.17 -16.06
N GLY A 41 -2.87 12.35 -15.62
CA GLY A 41 -3.90 11.30 -15.69
C GLY A 41 -3.75 10.20 -14.61
N PHE A 42 -2.92 10.44 -13.59
CA PHE A 42 -2.79 9.57 -12.42
C PHE A 42 -3.15 10.30 -11.13
N ASP A 43 -3.78 9.56 -10.24
CA ASP A 43 -4.00 9.94 -8.85
C ASP A 43 -2.70 9.87 -8.05
N ARG A 44 -2.68 10.64 -6.96
CA ARG A 44 -1.69 10.55 -5.89
C ARG A 44 -2.11 9.41 -4.96
N GLY A 45 -1.90 8.20 -5.44
CA GLY A 45 -2.31 6.96 -4.76
C GLY A 45 -1.51 6.70 -3.50
N HIS A 46 -2.19 6.64 -2.35
CA HIS A 46 -1.53 6.38 -1.06
C HIS A 46 -1.14 4.91 -0.95
N LEU A 47 0.01 4.62 -0.31
CA LEU A 47 0.35 3.27 0.13
C LEU A 47 -0.23 2.98 1.51
N CYS A 48 0.13 3.79 2.52
CA CYS A 48 -0.59 3.85 3.79
C CYS A 48 -1.68 4.94 3.69
N PRO A 49 -2.97 4.59 3.68
CA PRO A 49 -4.04 5.54 3.40
C PRO A 49 -4.29 6.48 4.55
N SER A 50 -4.74 7.70 4.23
CA SER A 50 -5.13 8.69 5.25
C SER A 50 -6.21 8.17 6.22
N GLY A 51 -7.08 7.25 5.78
CA GLY A 51 -8.12 6.64 6.61
C GLY A 51 -7.58 5.78 7.75
N ASP A 52 -6.37 5.26 7.62
CA ASP A 52 -5.71 4.40 8.62
C ASP A 52 -4.97 5.22 9.68
N ARG A 53 -4.91 6.55 9.53
CA ARG A 53 -4.25 7.46 10.44
C ARG A 53 -5.18 8.60 10.78
N THR A 54 -6.17 8.32 11.62
CA THR A 54 -7.19 9.30 12.04
C THR A 54 -7.20 9.56 13.54
N ARG A 55 -6.28 8.96 14.30
CA ARG A 55 -6.06 9.22 15.72
C ARG A 55 -5.64 10.66 16.03
N SER A 56 -4.78 11.25 15.19
CA SER A 56 -4.38 12.66 15.34
C SER A 56 -4.15 13.36 14.01
N PRO A 57 -4.27 14.71 13.96
CA PRO A 57 -3.92 15.51 12.80
C PRO A 57 -2.51 15.26 12.27
N GLU A 58 -1.53 15.06 13.15
CA GLU A 58 -0.13 14.80 12.80
C GLU A 58 0.02 13.47 12.08
N ALA A 59 -0.59 12.40 12.63
CA ALA A 59 -0.57 11.08 12.03
C ALA A 59 -1.23 11.11 10.63
N ASN A 60 -2.37 11.78 10.51
CA ASN A 60 -3.05 11.92 9.22
C ASN A 60 -2.18 12.67 8.21
N ARG A 61 -1.63 13.82 8.59
CA ARG A 61 -0.75 14.62 7.72
C ARG A 61 0.49 13.85 7.28
N ALA A 62 1.01 12.90 8.06
CA ALA A 62 2.16 12.09 7.66
C ALA A 62 1.89 11.23 6.41
N THR A 63 0.64 10.80 6.20
CA THR A 63 0.25 9.99 5.03
C THR A 63 0.33 10.76 3.71
N PHE A 64 0.37 12.10 3.75
CA PHE A 64 0.43 12.98 2.57
C PHE A 64 1.84 13.33 2.10
N LEU A 65 2.88 12.64 2.62
CA LEU A 65 4.23 12.75 2.07
C LEU A 65 4.32 12.00 0.74
N PHE A 66 4.99 12.57 -0.28
CA PHE A 66 5.15 11.87 -1.56
C PHE A 66 5.98 10.59 -1.50
N THR A 67 6.72 10.36 -0.41
CA THR A 67 7.38 9.07 -0.10
C THR A 67 6.39 7.95 0.25
N ASN A 68 5.11 8.28 0.49
CA ASN A 68 4.01 7.35 0.72
C ASN A 68 3.04 7.27 -0.49
N VAL A 69 3.45 7.76 -1.65
CA VAL A 69 2.57 7.90 -2.82
C VAL A 69 3.20 7.31 -4.07
N HIS A 70 2.40 6.64 -4.88
CA HIS A 70 2.75 6.28 -6.25
C HIS A 70 1.61 6.56 -7.24
N PRO A 71 1.89 6.67 -8.56
CA PRO A 71 0.86 6.95 -9.56
C PRO A 71 -0.14 5.80 -9.69
N GLN A 72 -1.43 6.07 -9.43
CA GLN A 72 -2.51 5.10 -9.60
C GLN A 72 -3.54 5.62 -10.60
N ARG A 73 -4.07 4.74 -11.47
CA ARG A 73 -5.27 5.03 -12.25
C ARG A 73 -6.45 5.21 -11.31
N HIS A 74 -7.29 6.19 -11.61
CA HIS A 74 -8.38 6.58 -10.74
C HIS A 74 -9.32 5.40 -10.44
N GLU A 75 -9.65 4.61 -11.46
CA GLU A 75 -10.56 3.47 -11.35
C GLU A 75 -9.99 2.31 -10.54
N MET A 76 -8.66 2.19 -10.43
CA MET A 76 -8.02 1.25 -9.51
C MET A 76 -7.99 1.81 -8.08
N ASN A 77 -7.61 3.08 -7.92
CA ASN A 77 -7.48 3.78 -6.63
C ASN A 77 -8.83 3.90 -5.89
N ALA A 78 -9.86 4.46 -6.55
CA ALA A 78 -11.21 4.64 -5.99
C ALA A 78 -12.11 3.39 -6.16
N GLY A 79 -11.59 2.33 -6.79
CA GLY A 79 -12.31 1.09 -7.01
C GLY A 79 -11.85 0.00 -6.04
N PRO A 80 -11.20 -1.07 -6.52
CA PRO A 80 -10.82 -2.21 -5.69
C PRO A 80 -9.83 -1.82 -4.57
N TRP A 81 -8.94 -0.84 -4.79
CA TRP A 81 -7.97 -0.45 -3.77
C TRP A 81 -8.66 0.16 -2.53
N GLU A 82 -9.53 1.16 -2.70
CA GLU A 82 -10.32 1.74 -1.61
C GLU A 82 -11.24 0.71 -0.93
N LYS A 83 -11.81 -0.25 -1.67
CA LYS A 83 -12.62 -1.33 -1.10
C LYS A 83 -11.81 -2.21 -0.15
N LEU A 84 -10.58 -2.57 -0.53
CA LEU A 84 -9.69 -3.33 0.33
C LEU A 84 -9.29 -2.52 1.57
N GLU A 85 -8.93 -1.25 1.40
CA GLU A 85 -8.62 -0.35 2.52
C GLU A 85 -9.80 -0.20 3.50
N THR A 86 -11.03 -0.22 2.99
CA THR A 86 -12.23 -0.18 3.83
C THR A 86 -12.40 -1.44 4.64
N TYR A 87 -12.21 -2.61 4.02
CA TYR A 87 -12.25 -3.90 4.70
C TYR A 87 -11.19 -4.02 5.81
N GLU A 88 -9.96 -3.57 5.55
CA GLU A 88 -8.88 -3.52 6.56
C GLU A 88 -9.30 -2.73 7.80
N ARG A 89 -9.93 -1.56 7.60
CA ARG A 89 -10.44 -0.74 8.71
C ARG A 89 -11.62 -1.38 9.43
N GLU A 90 -12.45 -2.16 8.75
CA GLU A 90 -13.54 -2.92 9.38
C GLU A 90 -12.98 -3.99 10.32
N LEU A 91 -11.97 -4.74 9.87
CA LEU A 91 -11.25 -5.71 10.71
C LEU A 91 -10.63 -5.04 11.94
N ALA A 92 -9.91 -3.93 11.75
CA ALA A 92 -9.31 -3.18 12.84
C ALA A 92 -10.36 -2.72 13.87
N ARG A 93 -11.51 -2.21 13.42
CA ARG A 93 -12.63 -1.83 14.30
C ARG A 93 -13.27 -3.02 15.01
N SER A 94 -13.26 -4.21 14.41
CA SER A 94 -13.71 -5.45 15.06
C SER A 94 -12.75 -6.00 16.12
N GLY A 95 -11.61 -5.34 16.34
CA GLY A 95 -10.64 -5.70 17.37
C GLY A 95 -9.45 -6.52 16.86
N LYS A 96 -9.28 -6.67 15.55
CA LYS A 96 -8.08 -7.28 14.97
C LYS A 96 -6.87 -6.35 15.02
N GLU A 97 -5.71 -6.96 14.95
CA GLU A 97 -4.41 -6.31 14.80
C GLU A 97 -3.83 -6.68 13.44
N LEU A 98 -3.58 -5.69 12.59
CA LEU A 98 -3.16 -5.91 11.21
C LEU A 98 -1.72 -5.45 11.00
N PHE A 99 -0.95 -6.26 10.30
CA PHE A 99 0.36 -5.89 9.77
C PHE A 99 0.28 -5.87 8.25
N LEU A 100 0.54 -4.71 7.65
CA LEU A 100 0.36 -4.47 6.23
C LEU A 100 1.66 -4.06 5.57
N VAL A 101 1.86 -4.52 4.34
CA VAL A 101 2.87 -3.99 3.43
C VAL A 101 2.25 -3.74 2.07
N ALA A 102 2.50 -2.57 1.50
CA ALA A 102 2.03 -2.17 0.18
C ALA A 102 3.15 -1.56 -0.66
N GLY A 103 3.04 -1.71 -1.97
CA GLY A 103 3.97 -1.13 -2.94
C GLY A 103 3.47 -1.23 -4.37
N GLY A 104 4.36 -0.89 -5.30
CA GLY A 104 4.13 -1.02 -6.73
C GLY A 104 5.03 -2.10 -7.33
N LEU A 105 4.53 -2.83 -8.32
CA LEU A 105 5.33 -3.63 -9.25
C LEU A 105 5.63 -2.78 -10.48
N PHE A 106 6.85 -2.87 -11.01
CA PHE A 106 7.31 -2.03 -12.11
C PHE A 106 7.81 -2.89 -13.27
N ALA A 107 7.54 -2.45 -14.49
CA ALA A 107 8.22 -2.97 -15.66
C ALA A 107 9.71 -2.60 -15.61
N ALA A 108 10.55 -3.35 -16.32
CA ALA A 108 11.98 -3.03 -16.45
C ALA A 108 12.20 -1.60 -16.98
N GLU A 109 11.36 -1.18 -17.93
CA GLU A 109 11.29 0.18 -18.48
C GLU A 109 9.90 0.77 -18.20
N PRO A 110 9.67 1.37 -17.03
CA PRO A 110 8.34 1.86 -16.65
C PRO A 110 7.99 3.16 -17.37
N GLU A 111 6.69 3.38 -17.61
CA GLU A 111 6.16 4.72 -17.89
C GLU A 111 6.56 5.66 -16.75
N ARG A 112 6.84 6.94 -17.06
CA ARG A 112 7.21 7.93 -16.06
C ARG A 112 6.41 9.22 -16.21
N ILE A 113 5.99 9.77 -15.08
CA ILE A 113 5.31 11.07 -14.98
C ILE A 113 6.16 12.07 -14.20
N GLY A 114 5.79 13.34 -14.27
CA GLY A 114 6.46 14.41 -13.53
C GLY A 114 7.29 15.33 -14.41
N LYS A 115 7.75 16.41 -13.80
CA LYS A 115 8.31 17.58 -14.48
C LYS A 115 9.82 17.70 -14.35
N SER A 116 10.48 16.69 -13.77
CA SER A 116 11.93 16.65 -13.71
C SER A 116 12.53 16.76 -15.12
N PRO A 117 13.54 17.62 -15.34
CA PRO A 117 14.24 17.72 -16.62
C PRO A 117 15.01 16.43 -16.94
N GLU A 118 15.45 15.70 -15.92
CA GLU A 118 16.10 14.40 -16.07
C GLU A 118 15.03 13.30 -16.07
N ALA A 119 14.80 12.67 -17.22
CA ALA A 119 13.78 11.62 -17.37
C ALA A 119 13.95 10.47 -16.37
N ALA A 120 15.19 10.09 -16.04
CA ALA A 120 15.49 9.05 -15.06
C ALA A 120 15.04 9.41 -13.63
N ARG A 121 14.88 10.71 -13.34
CA ARG A 121 14.43 11.23 -12.04
C ARG A 121 12.92 11.48 -11.98
N ARG A 122 12.19 11.21 -13.06
CA ARG A 122 10.72 11.24 -13.10
C ARG A 122 10.13 10.03 -12.36
N ILE A 123 8.90 10.20 -11.89
CA ILE A 123 8.19 9.23 -11.05
C ILE A 123 7.80 8.04 -11.92
N ALA A 124 8.29 6.85 -11.58
CA ALA A 124 7.89 5.63 -12.25
C ALA A 124 6.42 5.30 -11.95
N VAL A 125 5.68 4.89 -12.97
CA VAL A 125 4.31 4.39 -12.86
C VAL A 125 4.36 2.88 -12.69
N PRO A 126 3.78 2.32 -11.62
CA PRO A 126 3.71 0.89 -11.43
C PRO A 126 2.76 0.24 -12.44
N THR A 127 3.07 -0.98 -12.88
CA THR A 127 2.17 -1.81 -13.68
C THR A 127 1.04 -2.40 -12.84
N ALA A 128 1.28 -2.59 -11.54
CA ALA A 128 0.30 -3.04 -10.56
C ALA A 128 0.63 -2.50 -9.16
N SER A 129 -0.39 -2.29 -8.33
CA SER A 129 -0.23 -2.06 -6.90
C SER A 129 -0.46 -3.35 -6.14
N TYR A 130 0.46 -3.71 -5.25
CA TYR A 130 0.32 -4.88 -4.40
C TYR A 130 0.09 -4.49 -2.94
N LYS A 131 -0.56 -5.39 -2.21
CA LYS A 131 -0.67 -5.31 -0.75
C LYS A 131 -0.71 -6.71 -0.15
N ILE A 132 -0.07 -6.87 1.01
CA ILE A 132 -0.18 -8.03 1.88
C ILE A 132 -0.75 -7.56 3.21
N VAL A 133 -1.70 -8.32 3.76
CA VAL A 133 -2.39 -8.07 5.04
C VAL A 133 -2.31 -9.34 5.89
N VAL A 134 -1.56 -9.28 6.98
CA VAL A 134 -1.54 -10.32 8.02
C VAL A 134 -2.55 -9.94 9.10
N VAL A 135 -3.52 -10.80 9.37
CA VAL A 135 -4.62 -10.54 10.31
C VAL A 135 -4.41 -11.32 11.59
N LEU A 136 -4.24 -10.63 12.71
CA LEU A 136 -4.04 -11.22 14.03
C LEU A 136 -5.11 -10.78 15.02
N GLU A 137 -5.19 -11.49 16.14
CA GLU A 137 -5.92 -11.01 17.32
C GLU A 137 -5.12 -9.91 18.03
N ARG A 138 -5.82 -9.04 18.76
CA ARG A 138 -5.20 -7.96 19.54
C ARG A 138 -4.12 -8.49 20.49
N GLY A 139 -2.95 -7.86 20.43
CA GLY A 139 -1.78 -8.14 21.26
C GLY A 139 -0.80 -9.14 20.63
N GLN A 140 -1.19 -9.82 19.56
CA GLN A 140 -0.34 -10.77 18.84
C GLN A 140 0.65 -10.06 17.93
N ARG A 141 1.78 -10.71 17.68
CA ARG A 141 2.91 -10.17 16.91
C ARG A 141 3.40 -11.19 15.89
N ALA A 142 4.47 -10.87 15.16
CA ALA A 142 5.09 -11.79 14.21
C ALA A 142 5.40 -13.18 14.79
N ALA A 143 5.75 -13.27 16.08
CA ALA A 143 6.02 -14.54 16.75
C ALA A 143 4.77 -15.42 16.97
N ASP A 144 3.58 -14.84 16.88
CA ASP A 144 2.29 -15.51 17.07
C ASP A 144 1.64 -15.92 15.74
N VAL A 145 2.27 -15.60 14.60
CA VAL A 145 1.80 -16.03 13.28
C VAL A 145 1.95 -17.54 13.18
N THR A 146 0.86 -18.22 12.82
CA THR A 146 0.80 -19.67 12.65
C THR A 146 0.40 -20.02 11.22
N ALA A 147 0.43 -21.31 10.90
CA ALA A 147 -0.05 -21.80 9.61
C ALA A 147 -1.53 -21.49 9.36
N ASP A 148 -2.33 -21.16 10.39
CA ASP A 148 -3.76 -20.87 10.26
C ASP A 148 -4.06 -19.37 10.34
N THR A 149 -3.05 -18.53 10.51
CA THR A 149 -3.22 -17.07 10.50
C THR A 149 -3.80 -16.62 9.17
N PRO A 150 -4.93 -15.88 9.16
CA PRO A 150 -5.46 -15.32 7.92
C PRO A 150 -4.49 -14.30 7.34
N VAL A 151 -4.12 -14.52 6.09
CA VAL A 151 -3.28 -13.63 5.31
C VAL A 151 -3.98 -13.35 4.00
N LEU A 152 -3.93 -12.12 3.52
CA LEU A 152 -4.47 -11.72 2.23
C LEU A 152 -3.40 -11.01 1.42
N ALA A 153 -3.23 -11.41 0.17
CA ALA A 153 -2.33 -10.76 -0.77
C ALA A 153 -3.07 -10.44 -2.08
N VAL A 154 -2.82 -9.24 -2.61
CA VAL A 154 -3.42 -8.76 -3.87
C VAL A 154 -2.36 -8.19 -4.81
N SER A 155 -2.61 -8.30 -6.11
CA SER A 155 -1.89 -7.58 -7.16
C SER A 155 -2.88 -6.94 -8.13
N MET A 156 -3.20 -5.66 -7.90
CA MET A 156 -4.19 -4.93 -8.68
C MET A 156 -3.53 -4.21 -9.86
N PRO A 157 -3.87 -4.53 -11.11
CA PRO A 157 -3.25 -3.90 -12.27
C PRO A 157 -3.62 -2.41 -12.35
N ASN A 158 -2.67 -1.57 -12.78
CA ASN A 158 -2.86 -0.13 -12.82
C ASN A 158 -3.62 0.31 -14.08
N ARG A 159 -4.92 -0.01 -14.15
CA ARG A 159 -5.78 0.10 -15.33
C ARG A 159 -7.03 0.96 -15.08
N THR A 160 -7.67 1.40 -16.16
CA THR A 160 -8.84 2.28 -16.14
C THR A 160 -10.19 1.55 -16.17
N ASP A 161 -10.20 0.22 -16.25
CA ASP A 161 -11.42 -0.60 -16.38
C ASP A 161 -11.83 -1.29 -15.06
N LEU A 162 -11.39 -0.75 -13.92
CA LEU A 162 -11.50 -1.42 -12.61
C LEU A 162 -12.52 -0.84 -11.63
N ALA A 163 -13.18 0.28 -11.93
CA ALA A 163 -13.94 1.07 -10.95
C ALA A 163 -14.94 0.25 -10.11
N ASN A 164 -15.65 -0.68 -10.75
CA ASN A 164 -16.68 -1.49 -10.09
C ASN A 164 -16.19 -2.87 -9.65
N ARG A 165 -14.92 -3.21 -9.87
CA ARG A 165 -14.38 -4.53 -9.56
C ARG A 165 -14.20 -4.72 -8.05
N PRO A 166 -14.52 -5.90 -7.49
CA PRO A 166 -14.16 -6.26 -6.13
C PRO A 166 -12.64 -6.46 -6.03
N TYR A 167 -12.05 -6.26 -4.84
CA TYR A 167 -10.61 -6.52 -4.66
C TYR A 167 -10.27 -8.01 -4.75
N GLN A 168 -11.25 -8.87 -4.46
CA GLN A 168 -11.15 -10.32 -4.46
C GLN A 168 -10.78 -10.88 -5.83
N ASP A 169 -11.11 -10.17 -6.92
CA ASP A 169 -10.71 -10.55 -8.28
C ASP A 169 -9.19 -10.52 -8.51
N PHE A 170 -8.43 -9.93 -7.57
CA PHE A 170 -6.98 -9.69 -7.69
C PHE A 170 -6.18 -10.41 -6.60
N LEU A 171 -6.79 -11.38 -5.92
CA LEU A 171 -6.09 -12.21 -4.94
C LEU A 171 -4.98 -13.01 -5.61
N VAL A 172 -3.82 -13.03 -4.95
CA VAL A 172 -2.63 -13.79 -5.34
C VAL A 172 -2.02 -14.39 -4.07
N THR A 173 -1.05 -15.28 -4.25
CA THR A 173 -0.21 -15.75 -3.15
C THR A 173 0.91 -14.74 -2.82
N ILE A 174 1.46 -14.79 -1.61
CA ILE A 174 2.65 -13.99 -1.28
C ILE A 174 3.84 -14.43 -2.15
N ARG A 175 4.01 -15.75 -2.38
CA ARG A 175 5.09 -16.26 -3.25
C ARG A 175 5.02 -15.69 -4.67
N GLU A 176 3.84 -15.44 -5.23
CA GLU A 176 3.71 -14.75 -6.52
C GLU A 176 4.16 -13.28 -6.47
N LEU A 177 3.88 -12.58 -5.37
CA LEU A 177 4.37 -11.22 -5.14
C LEU A 177 5.90 -11.19 -4.95
N GLU A 178 6.47 -12.12 -4.21
CA GLU A 178 7.92 -12.26 -4.04
C GLU A 178 8.60 -12.49 -5.38
N LYS A 179 8.08 -13.42 -6.19
CA LYS A 179 8.59 -13.69 -7.53
C LYS A 179 8.54 -12.44 -8.43
N SER A 180 7.49 -11.63 -8.30
CA SER A 180 7.28 -10.46 -9.15
C SER A 180 8.03 -9.21 -8.69
N SER A 181 8.29 -9.09 -7.38
CA SER A 181 8.94 -7.93 -6.76
C SER A 181 10.43 -8.13 -6.49
N GLY A 182 10.88 -9.38 -6.36
CA GLY A 182 12.23 -9.74 -5.91
C GLY A 182 12.44 -9.60 -4.40
N TYR A 183 11.39 -9.34 -3.63
CA TYR A 183 11.44 -9.29 -2.16
C TYR A 183 11.17 -10.65 -1.53
N ASP A 184 11.60 -10.79 -0.27
CA ASP A 184 11.26 -11.87 0.67
C ASP A 184 10.43 -11.22 1.77
N PHE A 185 9.15 -11.59 1.88
CA PHE A 185 8.22 -10.99 2.84
C PHE A 185 8.17 -11.80 4.14
N ASP A 186 7.49 -11.27 5.16
CA ASP A 186 7.27 -11.95 6.44
C ASP A 186 8.52 -12.55 7.10
N THR A 187 9.70 -11.97 6.89
CA THR A 187 11.01 -12.52 7.29
C THR A 187 11.21 -12.70 8.80
N ASN A 188 10.31 -12.14 9.62
CA ASN A 188 10.28 -12.34 11.07
C ASN A 188 9.42 -13.53 11.51
N VAL A 189 8.75 -14.20 10.57
CA VAL A 189 7.96 -15.44 10.75
C VAL A 189 8.86 -16.63 10.40
N SER A 190 8.71 -17.74 11.12
CA SER A 190 9.52 -18.94 10.85
C SER A 190 9.28 -19.48 9.43
N ARG A 191 10.33 -19.99 8.76
CA ARG A 191 10.20 -20.50 7.38
C ARG A 191 9.13 -21.57 7.20
N VAL A 192 8.95 -22.46 8.17
CA VAL A 192 7.89 -23.49 8.13
C VAL A 192 6.50 -22.86 8.08
N VAL A 193 6.28 -21.78 8.84
CA VAL A 193 5.00 -21.05 8.83
C VAL A 193 4.84 -20.23 7.55
N GLN A 194 5.91 -19.56 7.09
CA GLN A 194 5.92 -18.86 5.80
C GLN A 194 5.51 -19.78 4.64
N ASP A 195 6.13 -20.95 4.52
CA ASP A 195 5.79 -21.92 3.46
C ASP A 195 4.31 -22.34 3.50
N ALA A 196 3.74 -22.32 4.71
CA ALA A 196 2.33 -22.60 4.91
C ALA A 196 1.45 -21.43 4.46
N ILE A 197 1.72 -20.18 4.89
CA ILE A 197 0.83 -19.03 4.66
C ILE A 197 1.04 -18.37 3.28
N GLU A 198 2.26 -18.42 2.75
CA GLU A 198 2.64 -17.65 1.56
C GLU A 198 2.25 -18.32 0.24
N THR A 199 1.79 -19.58 0.28
CA THR A 199 1.41 -20.39 -0.89
C THR A 199 -0.10 -20.48 -1.11
N ARG A 200 -0.91 -19.89 -0.23
CA ARG A 200 -2.37 -19.97 -0.30
C ARG A 200 -2.96 -18.73 -0.94
N VAL A 201 -3.97 -18.93 -1.77
CA VAL A 201 -4.92 -17.88 -2.12
C VAL A 201 -6.05 -17.95 -1.08
N PRO A 202 -6.39 -16.84 -0.42
CA PRO A 202 -7.41 -16.82 0.64
C PRO A 202 -8.81 -17.15 0.13
#